data_AF-A0A958BVI8-F1
#
_entry.id   AF-A0A958BVI8-F1
#
_cell.length_a   1.000
_cell.length_b   1.000
_cell.length_c   1.000
_cell.angle_alpha   90.00
_cell.angle_beta   90.00
_cell.angle_gamma   90.00
#
_symmetry.space_group_name_H-M   'P 1'
#
loop_
_entity.id
_entity.type
_entity.pdbx_description
1 polymer ?
#
loop_
_entity_poly.entity_id
_entity_poly.type
_entity_poly.pdbx_seq_one_letter_code
_entity_poly.pdbx_strand_id
1 'polypeptide(L)'
;MNKKRSKSKGELMKEAESIIDELLKWTEETEKPNLSQMEEVVLKLRERLSQKMVESIIEGQEAKGPVPGPSCPECGAEMRYKGEK
;
A
#
# COMPACT_ATOMS: atom_id res chain seq x y z
N MET A 1 18.11 9.63 -0.25
CA MET A 1 16.85 8.85 -0.32
C MET A 1 15.75 9.61 0.43
N ASN A 2 14.55 9.76 -0.14
CA ASN A 2 13.42 10.44 0.51
C ASN A 2 12.95 9.65 1.74
N LYS A 3 12.84 10.29 2.91
CA LYS A 3 12.49 9.66 4.20
C LYS A 3 11.15 8.91 4.14
N LYS A 4 10.15 9.45 3.42
CA LYS A 4 8.85 8.78 3.21
C LYS A 4 9.01 7.47 2.42
N ARG A 5 9.73 7.51 1.30
CA ARG A 5 10.04 6.31 0.50
C ARG A 5 10.77 5.23 1.31
N SER A 6 11.72 5.64 2.15
CA SER A 6 12.47 4.70 2.99
C SER A 6 11.59 4.03 4.03
N LYS A 7 10.65 4.78 4.64
CA LYS A 7 9.68 4.25 5.59
C LYS A 7 8.74 3.23 4.91
N SER A 8 8.08 3.62 3.83
CA SER A 8 7.16 2.74 3.09
C SER A 8 7.85 1.47 2.58
N LYS A 9 9.08 1.59 2.07
CA LYS A 9 9.88 0.41 1.69
C LYS A 9 10.12 -0.52 2.88
N GLY A 10 10.44 0.03 4.05
CA GLY A 10 10.68 -0.75 5.26
C GLY A 10 9.43 -1.50 5.73
N GLU A 11 8.28 -0.84 5.70
CA GLU A 11 6.99 -1.46 6.07
C GLU A 11 6.61 -2.58 5.10
N LEU A 12 6.76 -2.37 3.79
CA LEU A 12 6.52 -3.41 2.78
C LEU A 12 7.47 -4.60 2.90
N MET A 13 8.75 -4.37 3.23
CA MET A 13 9.71 -5.44 3.43
C MET A 13 9.39 -6.29 4.66
N LYS A 14 8.97 -5.65 5.77
CA LYS A 14 8.52 -6.38 6.96
C LYS A 14 7.30 -7.26 6.68
N GLU A 15 6.33 -6.74 5.93
CA GLU A 15 5.15 -7.51 5.53
C GLU A 15 5.53 -8.69 4.63
N ALA A 16 6.41 -8.47 3.65
CA ALA A 16 6.89 -9.52 2.76
C ALA A 16 7.64 -10.62 3.52
N GLU A 17 8.51 -10.25 4.48
CA GLU A 17 9.22 -11.20 5.34
C GLU A 17 8.25 -12.06 6.16
N SER A 18 7.26 -11.43 6.82
CA SER A 18 6.23 -12.16 7.55
C SER A 18 5.41 -13.12 6.68
N ILE A 19 5.14 -12.76 5.42
CA ILE A 19 4.44 -13.62 4.47
C ILE A 19 5.30 -14.80 4.03
N ILE A 20 6.60 -14.57 3.79
CA ILE A 20 7.56 -15.62 3.44
C ILE A 20 7.67 -16.61 4.60
N ASP A 21 7.79 -16.13 5.83
CA ASP A 21 7.86 -17.00 7.02
C ASP A 21 6.59 -17.86 7.17
N GLU A 22 5.41 -17.29 6.92
CA GLU A 22 4.14 -18.04 6.96
C GLU A 22 4.07 -19.10 5.85
N LEU A 23 4.53 -18.78 4.63
CA LEU A 23 4.62 -19.76 3.55
C LEU A 23 5.57 -20.90 3.91
N LEU A 24 6.77 -20.59 4.41
CA LEU A 24 7.78 -21.58 4.78
C LEU A 24 7.26 -22.49 5.89
N LYS A 25 6.65 -21.91 6.93
CA LYS A 25 6.02 -22.69 8.00
C LYS A 25 4.93 -23.61 7.45
N TRP A 26 4.05 -23.11 6.57
CA TRP A 26 3.03 -23.94 5.96
C TRP A 26 3.62 -25.09 5.13
N THR A 27 4.73 -24.87 4.42
CA THR A 27 5.43 -25.93 3.69
C THR A 27 6.07 -26.98 4.60
N GLU A 28 6.58 -26.57 5.77
CA GLU A 28 7.12 -27.50 6.78
C GLU A 28 6.02 -28.37 7.41
N GLU A 29 4.84 -27.79 7.62
CA GLU A 29 3.68 -28.48 8.21
C GLU A 29 2.90 -29.33 7.18
N THR A 30 3.16 -29.14 5.87
CA THR A 30 2.42 -29.79 4.78
C THR A 30 3.37 -30.54 3.84
N GLU A 31 3.62 -31.82 4.14
CA GLU A 31 4.66 -32.62 3.45
C GLU A 31 4.44 -32.82 1.94
N LYS A 32 3.17 -32.96 1.50
CA LYS A 32 2.81 -33.22 0.08
C LYS A 32 1.50 -32.53 -0.28
N PRO A 33 1.48 -31.19 -0.37
CA PRO A 33 0.28 -30.48 -0.78
C PRO A 33 -0.07 -30.82 -2.22
N ASN A 34 -1.35 -30.84 -2.54
CA ASN A 34 -1.81 -30.86 -3.92
C ASN A 34 -1.85 -29.44 -4.50
N LEU A 35 -2.09 -29.31 -5.81
CA LEU A 35 -2.09 -28.02 -6.50
C LEU A 35 -3.11 -27.03 -5.89
N SER A 36 -4.32 -27.48 -5.58
CA SER A 36 -5.35 -26.62 -4.99
C SER A 36 -4.95 -26.05 -3.63
N GLN A 37 -4.30 -26.86 -2.79
CA GLN A 37 -3.78 -26.40 -1.49
C GLN A 37 -2.66 -25.37 -1.65
N MET A 38 -1.75 -25.59 -2.62
CA MET A 38 -0.70 -24.61 -2.94
C MET A 38 -1.30 -23.30 -3.45
N GLU A 39 -2.29 -23.36 -4.33
CA GLU A 39 -2.96 -22.17 -4.87
C GLU A 39 -3.69 -21.41 -3.76
N GLU A 40 -4.41 -22.10 -2.90
CA GLU A 40 -5.16 -21.48 -1.80
C GLU A 40 -4.25 -20.70 -0.85
N VAL A 41 -3.16 -21.31 -0.39
CA VAL A 41 -2.22 -20.63 0.52
C VAL A 41 -1.55 -19.45 -0.17
N VAL A 42 -1.11 -19.61 -1.43
CA VAL A 42 -0.45 -18.53 -2.17
C VAL A 42 -1.41 -17.37 -2.45
N LEU A 43 -2.67 -17.66 -2.81
CA LEU A 43 -3.69 -16.63 -3.04
C LEU A 43 -3.99 -15.83 -1.78
N LYS A 44 -4.15 -16.51 -0.64
CA LYS A 44 -4.38 -15.86 0.66
C LYS A 44 -3.21 -14.95 1.04
N LEU A 45 -1.98 -15.43 0.91
CA LEU A 45 -0.77 -14.66 1.22
C LEU A 45 -0.59 -13.48 0.25
N ARG A 46 -0.84 -13.69 -1.04
CA ARG A 46 -0.82 -12.64 -2.07
C ARG A 46 -1.83 -11.54 -1.77
N GLU A 47 -3.04 -11.90 -1.36
CA GLU A 47 -4.09 -10.93 -1.01
C GLU A 47 -3.58 -9.97 0.06
N ARG A 48 -3.03 -10.51 1.16
CA ARG A 48 -2.46 -9.70 2.25
C ARG A 48 -1.36 -8.75 1.77
N LEU A 49 -0.38 -9.26 1.01
CA LEU A 49 0.69 -8.40 0.49
C LEU A 49 0.14 -7.30 -0.43
N SER A 50 -0.83 -7.66 -1.28
CA SER A 50 -1.41 -6.74 -2.26
C SER A 50 -2.21 -5.62 -1.62
N GLN A 51 -2.97 -5.91 -0.56
CA GLN A 51 -3.65 -4.91 0.25
C GLN A 51 -2.63 -3.92 0.82
N LYS A 52 -1.53 -4.41 1.40
CA LYS A 52 -0.51 -3.53 1.98
C LYS A 52 0.21 -2.65 0.94
N MET A 53 0.43 -3.19 -0.26
CA MET A 53 0.97 -2.42 -1.38
C MET A 53 0.02 -1.30 -1.81
N VAL A 54 -1.28 -1.57 -1.89
CA VAL A 54 -2.30 -0.55 -2.23
C VAL A 54 -2.38 0.53 -1.17
N GLU A 55 -2.40 0.17 0.12
CA GLU A 55 -2.35 1.14 1.22
C GLU A 55 -1.14 2.07 1.09
N SER A 56 0.05 1.50 0.85
CA SER A 56 1.27 2.30 0.69
C SER A 56 1.20 3.25 -0.52
N ILE A 57 0.46 2.91 -1.58
CA ILE A 57 0.24 3.80 -2.73
C ILE A 57 -0.70 4.94 -2.34
N ILE A 58 -1.80 4.63 -1.65
CA ILE A 58 -2.80 5.62 -1.20
C ILE A 58 -2.18 6.64 -0.23
N GLU A 59 -1.45 6.17 0.79
CA GLU A 59 -0.74 7.04 1.73
C GLU A 59 0.28 7.94 1.02
N GLY A 60 0.89 7.45 -0.06
CA GLY A 60 1.79 8.22 -0.90
C GLY A 60 1.08 9.31 -1.72
N GLN A 61 -0.21 9.16 -2.00
CA GLN A 61 -1.04 10.13 -2.71
C GLN A 61 -1.60 11.21 -1.77
N GLU A 62 -2.10 10.87 -0.58
CA GLU A 62 -2.58 11.85 0.41
C GLU A 62 -1.49 12.86 0.81
N ALA A 63 -0.23 12.45 0.72
CA ALA A 63 0.92 13.30 0.95
C ALA A 63 1.15 14.39 -0.13
N LYS A 64 0.44 14.35 -1.26
CA LYS A 64 0.43 15.42 -2.27
C LYS A 64 -0.77 16.32 -1.92
N GLY A 65 -0.47 17.55 -1.49
CA GLY A 65 -1.45 18.51 -0.97
C GLY A 65 -2.60 18.83 -1.93
N PRO A 66 -3.59 19.63 -1.48
CA PRO A 66 -4.77 19.95 -2.27
C PRO A 66 -4.36 20.49 -3.65
N VAL A 67 -5.04 19.99 -4.69
CA VAL A 67 -4.91 20.52 -6.05
C VAL A 67 -5.18 22.03 -5.98
N PRO A 68 -4.38 22.87 -6.67
CA PRO A 68 -4.62 24.30 -6.66
C PRO A 68 -6.08 24.61 -6.99
N GLY A 69 -6.70 25.44 -6.18
CA GLY A 69 -8.07 25.88 -6.39
C GLY A 69 -8.22 26.60 -7.74
N PRO A 70 -9.43 26.64 -8.31
CA PRO A 70 -9.69 27.39 -9.53
C PRO A 70 -9.30 28.86 -9.36
N SER A 71 -8.75 29.49 -10.40
CA SER A 71 -8.42 30.92 -10.37
C SER A 71 -9.68 31.79 -10.43
N CYS A 72 -9.69 32.89 -9.68
CA CYS A 72 -10.75 33.89 -9.71
C CYS A 72 -10.79 34.57 -11.09
N PRO A 73 -11.95 34.64 -11.76
CA PRO A 73 -12.06 35.25 -13.09
C PRO A 73 -11.81 36.78 -13.09
N GLU A 74 -11.90 37.45 -11.94
CA GLU A 74 -11.70 38.90 -11.84
C GLU A 74 -10.27 39.30 -11.49
N CYS A 75 -9.60 38.55 -10.61
CA CYS A 75 -8.28 38.93 -10.09
C CYS A 75 -7.19 37.87 -10.30
N GLY A 76 -7.53 36.68 -10.84
CA GLY A 76 -6.58 35.59 -11.09
C GLY A 76 -6.08 34.85 -9.84
N ALA A 77 -6.43 35.31 -8.63
CA ALA A 77 -6.02 34.66 -7.39
C ALA A 77 -6.67 33.28 -7.21
N GLU A 78 -5.98 32.36 -6.56
CA GLU A 78 -6.49 31.02 -6.26
C GLU A 78 -7.70 31.08 -5.31
N MET A 79 -8.84 30.53 -5.73
CA MET A 79 -10.05 30.47 -4.92
C MET A 79 -9.96 29.34 -3.89
N ARG A 80 -10.43 29.60 -2.66
CA ARG A 80 -10.49 28.62 -1.57
C ARG A 80 -11.88 28.02 -1.43
N TYR A 81 -11.98 26.80 -0.93
CA TYR A 81 -13.27 26.19 -0.68
C TYR A 81 -13.98 26.86 0.50
N LYS A 82 -15.31 27.03 0.37
CA LYS A 82 -16.12 27.63 1.42
C LYS A 82 -16.09 26.73 2.67
N GLY A 83 -15.50 27.22 3.75
CA GLY A 83 -15.41 26.49 5.04
C GLY A 83 -13.99 26.08 5.44
N GLU A 84 -12.98 26.29 4.60
CA GLU A 84 -11.57 26.20 5.02
C GLU A 84 -11.22 27.40 5.91
N LYS A 85 -10.64 27.14 7.09
CA LYS A 85 -10.09 28.15 8.01
C LYS A 85 -8.62 28.40 7.72
#